data_AF-Q9RBQ5-F1
#
_entry.id   AF-Q9RBQ5-F1
#
_cell.length_a   1.000
_cell.length_b   1.000
_cell.length_c   1.000
_cell.angle_alpha   90.00
_cell.angle_beta   90.00
_cell.angle_gamma   90.00
#
_symmetry.space_group_name_H-M   'P 1'
#
loop_
_entity.id
_entity.type
_entity.pdbx_description
1 polymer ?
#
loop_
_entity_poly.entity_id
_entity_poly.type
_entity_poly.pdbx_seq_one_letter_code
_entity_poly.pdbx_strand_id
1 'polypeptide(L)' 'ELNAELAEIWPNITEKKDAMPDAAEWDGKTGKIADLER' A
#
# COMPACT_ATOMS: atom_id res chain seq x y z
N GLU A 1 -9.99 -0.73 11.17
CA GLU A 1 -9.88 -2.21 11.23
C GLU A 1 -9.00 -2.75 10.11
N LEU A 2 -9.14 -2.27 8.87
CA LEU A 2 -8.31 -2.67 7.71
C LEU A 2 -6.80 -2.86 8.01
N ASN A 3 -6.14 -1.88 8.66
CA ASN A 3 -4.72 -2.01 8.97
C ASN A 3 -4.42 -3.16 9.95
N ALA A 4 -5.29 -3.41 10.93
CA ALA A 4 -5.13 -4.51 11.87
C ALA A 4 -5.34 -5.85 11.17
N GLU A 5 -6.36 -5.95 10.31
CA GLU A 5 -6.61 -7.16 9.52
C GLU A 5 -5.44 -7.50 8.57
N LEU A 6 -4.92 -6.50 7.86
CA LEU A 6 -3.82 -6.71 6.91
C LEU A 6 -2.49 -7.00 7.60
N ALA A 7 -2.25 -6.44 8.79
CA ALA A 7 -1.03 -6.70 9.55
C ALA A 7 -0.90 -8.17 9.98
N GLU A 8 -2.02 -8.88 10.16
CA GLU A 8 -2.01 -10.31 10.50
C GLU A 8 -1.65 -11.22 9.31
N ILE A 9 -1.87 -10.78 8.08
CA ILE A 9 -1.70 -11.62 6.87
C ILE A 9 -0.52 -11.22 5.99
N TRP A 10 -0.10 -9.94 5.99
CA TRP A 10 0.96 -9.48 5.12
C TRP A 10 2.36 -9.77 5.67
N PRO A 11 3.34 -10.05 4.78
CA PRO A 11 4.73 -10.23 5.20
C PRO A 11 5.30 -8.92 5.73
N ASN A 12 6.19 -9.02 6.73
CA ASN A 12 6.89 -7.86 7.27
C ASN A 12 7.91 -7.31 6.25
N ILE A 13 7.94 -5.98 6.07
CA ILE A 13 8.91 -5.27 5.24
C ILE A 13 9.79 -4.42 6.16
N THR A 14 11.03 -4.85 6.40
CA THR A 14 11.99 -4.18 7.30
C THR A 14 13.09 -3.39 6.58
N GLU A 15 13.15 -3.48 5.25
CA GLU A 15 14.15 -2.84 4.42
C GLU A 15 13.53 -1.87 3.43
N LYS A 16 14.24 -0.78 3.14
CA LYS A 16 13.82 0.21 2.15
C LYS A 16 13.83 -0.40 0.76
N LYS A 17 12.75 -0.18 0.01
CA LYS A 17 12.62 -0.49 -1.41
C LYS A 17 12.32 0.80 -2.18
N ASP A 18 12.58 0.79 -3.47
CA ASP A 18 12.19 1.89 -4.34
C ASP A 18 10.66 1.94 -4.48
N ALA A 19 10.14 3.14 -4.73
CA ALA A 19 8.73 3.32 -5.01
C ALA A 19 8.33 2.65 -6.33
N MET A 20 7.03 2.38 -6.50
CA MET A 20 6.52 1.88 -7.78
C MET A 20 6.76 2.90 -8.90
N PRO A 21 6.95 2.45 -10.16
CA PRO A 21 7.25 3.34 -11.29
C PRO A 21 6.22 4.46 -11.51
N ASP A 22 4.96 4.22 -11.16
CA ASP A 22 3.82 5.12 -11.31
C ASP A 22 3.47 5.89 -10.03
N ALA A 23 4.27 5.78 -8.95
CA ALA A 23 3.94 6.37 -7.66
C ALA A 23 3.63 7.88 -7.72
N ALA A 24 4.33 8.63 -8.59
CA ALA A 24 4.10 10.07 -8.79
C ALA A 24 2.71 10.38 -9.37
N GLU A 25 2.14 9.48 -10.18
CA GLU A 25 0.80 9.63 -10.74
C GLU A 25 -0.30 9.36 -9.71
N TRP A 26 0.03 8.60 -8.66
CA TRP A 26 -0.90 8.23 -7.59
C TRP A 26 -0.81 9.12 -6.37
N ASP A 27 0.21 9.97 -6.29
CA ASP A 27 0.33 10.94 -5.22
C ASP A 27 -0.81 11.97 -5.30
N GLY A 28 -1.42 12.29 -4.16
CA GLY A 28 -2.57 13.19 -4.06
C GLY A 28 -3.92 12.67 -4.59
N LYS A 29 -3.99 11.53 -5.32
CA LYS A 29 -5.27 10.95 -5.75
C LYS A 29 -6.10 10.49 -4.54
N THR A 30 -7.38 10.82 -4.53
CA THR A 30 -8.36 10.38 -3.52
C THR A 30 -9.04 9.08 -3.94
N GLY A 31 -9.66 8.36 -3.00
CA GLY A 31 -10.46 7.16 -3.31
C GLY A 31 -9.68 5.88 -3.63
N LYS A 32 -8.35 5.85 -3.43
CA LYS A 32 -7.46 4.71 -3.75
C LYS A 32 -7.73 3.41 -2.98
N ILE A 33 -8.64 3.41 -2.01
CA ILE A 33 -9.03 2.20 -1.28
C ILE A 33 -9.68 1.15 -2.20
N ALA A 34 -10.30 1.59 -3.30
CA ALA A 34 -10.90 0.69 -4.28
C ALA A 34 -9.85 -0.11 -5.07
N ASP A 35 -8.61 0.38 -5.14
CA ASP A 35 -7.49 -0.21 -5.88
C ASP A 35 -6.58 -1.08 -4.99
N LEU A 36 -6.96 -1.33 -3.72
CA LEU A 36 -6.18 -2.12 -2.78
C LEU A 36 -6.21 -3.62 -3.11
N GLU A 37 -5.04 -4.19 -3.40
CA GLU A 37 -4.84 -5.63 -3.53
C GLU A 37 -4.57 -6.25 -2.14
N ARG A 38 -5.22 -7.38 -1.82
CA ARG A 38 -5.08 -8.08 -0.53
C ARG A 38 -4.11 -9.24 -0.60
#